data_AF-A0A7T5EU72-F1
#
_entry.id   AF-A0A7T5EU72-F1
#
_cell.length_a   1.000
_cell.length_b   1.000
_cell.length_c   1.000
_cell.angle_alpha   90.00
_cell.angle_beta   90.00
_cell.angle_gamma   90.00
#
_symmetry.space_group_name_H-M   'P 1'
#
loop_
_entity.id
_entity.type
_entity.pdbx_description
1 polymer ?
#
loop_
_entity_poly.entity_id
_entity_poly.type
_entity_poly.pdbx_seq_one_letter_code
_entity_poly.pdbx_strand_id
1 'polypeptide(L)'
;MEGSDGYGNPNQKGRRKPDEVNSDEMNSDEVNPVQRGNRLHLREASRMTVYTPPRGVPLFLHTHGMPPAEDWVPHIIGCEPVYLAGYGNAALITLDNAAQKVFGRGVSWIQREIHRYHGIDETEIRRKFQRYVNMYQSVPVIVPRRDLVLFAVKTRIPQHHNDGATGFVANTAVQTIEFISHKKSRIQLETGQHMDVLMSADAVRKRKSTAELFAFMLHRDGIM
;
A
#
# COMPACT_ATOMS: atom_id res chain seq x y z
N MET A 1 45.58 39.66 -33.90
CA MET A 1 46.66 38.67 -33.85
C MET A 1 46.19 37.61 -32.87
N GLU A 2 45.47 36.60 -33.37
CA GLU A 2 46.05 35.31 -33.81
C GLU A 2 46.75 34.63 -32.62
N GLY A 3 46.41 33.41 -32.18
CA GLY A 3 45.76 32.34 -32.90
C GLY A 3 45.06 31.34 -31.98
N SER A 4 44.26 30.54 -32.66
CA SER A 4 43.43 29.44 -32.23
C SER A 4 44.23 28.14 -32.11
N ASP A 5 44.11 27.46 -30.97
CA ASP A 5 44.47 26.04 -30.83
C ASP A 5 43.20 25.22 -30.61
N GLY A 6 42.96 24.30 -31.56
CA GLY A 6 41.88 23.33 -31.49
C GLY A 6 42.32 22.03 -30.85
N TYR A 7 41.37 21.30 -30.28
CA TYR A 7 41.44 19.85 -30.14
C TYR A 7 40.08 19.23 -30.45
N GLY A 8 40.09 18.29 -31.40
CA GLY A 8 38.93 17.69 -32.03
C GLY A 8 38.21 16.65 -31.17
N ASN A 9 36.94 16.42 -31.53
CA ASN A 9 36.03 15.47 -30.94
C ASN A 9 36.01 14.16 -31.77
N PRO A 10 36.51 13.02 -31.26
CA PRO A 10 36.46 11.75 -31.96
C PRO A 10 35.27 10.91 -31.49
N ASN A 11 34.10 11.09 -32.09
CA ASN A 11 33.01 10.11 -32.00
C ASN A 11 32.05 10.17 -33.19
N GLN A 12 32.57 9.87 -34.38
CA GLN A 12 31.76 9.47 -35.52
C GLN A 12 31.81 7.94 -35.64
N LYS A 13 30.79 7.26 -35.11
CA LYS A 13 30.51 5.86 -35.44
C LYS A 13 29.38 5.80 -36.45
N GLY A 14 29.73 5.31 -37.63
CA GLY A 14 28.90 5.29 -38.83
C GLY A 14 27.63 4.46 -38.71
N ARG A 15 26.54 5.03 -39.24
CA ARG A 15 25.34 4.33 -39.64
C ARG A 15 25.64 3.60 -40.96
N ARG A 16 25.65 2.26 -40.94
CA ARG A 16 25.53 1.45 -42.17
C ARG A 16 24.04 1.28 -42.49
N LYS A 17 23.64 1.74 -43.68
CA LYS A 17 22.42 1.27 -44.34
C LYS A 17 22.72 -0.08 -45.00
N PRO A 18 21.79 -1.05 -44.96
CA PRO A 18 21.72 -2.10 -45.97
C PRO A 18 20.53 -1.88 -46.91
N ASP A 19 20.75 -2.34 -48.12
CA ASP A 19 20.00 -2.10 -49.34
C ASP A 19 18.67 -2.86 -49.43
N GLU A 20 17.81 -2.34 -50.30
CA GLU A 20 16.57 -2.94 -50.80
C GLU A 20 16.86 -4.20 -51.65
N VAL A 21 16.15 -5.30 -51.39
CA VAL A 21 15.81 -6.32 -52.41
C VAL A 21 14.39 -6.86 -52.16
N ASN A 22 13.54 -6.55 -53.13
CA ASN A 22 12.36 -7.21 -53.70
C ASN A 22 11.56 -8.33 -53.00
N SER A 23 10.25 -8.04 -52.91
CA SER A 23 9.05 -8.76 -53.41
C SER A 23 8.92 -10.28 -53.34
N ASP A 24 7.71 -10.64 -52.89
CA ASP A 24 6.94 -11.86 -53.15
C ASP A 24 7.34 -13.13 -52.41
N GLU A 25 6.61 -13.42 -51.34
CA GLU A 25 5.99 -14.74 -51.17
C GLU A 25 4.79 -14.68 -50.23
N MET A 26 3.67 -15.19 -50.75
CA MET A 26 2.44 -15.48 -50.02
C MET A 26 2.71 -16.49 -48.90
N ASN A 27 2.20 -16.23 -47.70
CA ASN A 27 1.49 -17.28 -46.99
C ASN A 27 0.48 -16.69 -46.01
N SER A 28 -0.78 -16.90 -46.35
CA SER A 28 -1.89 -17.04 -45.42
C SER A 28 -1.52 -18.10 -44.39
N ASP A 29 -1.61 -17.78 -43.09
CA ASP A 29 -2.15 -18.71 -42.09
C ASP A 29 -2.32 -18.04 -40.71
N GLU A 30 -3.49 -18.31 -40.15
CA GLU A 30 -3.81 -18.36 -38.71
C GLU A 30 -3.64 -17.10 -37.85
N VAL A 31 -4.64 -16.20 -37.96
CA VAL A 31 -5.03 -15.34 -36.83
C VAL A 31 -5.67 -16.22 -35.75
N ASN A 32 -4.85 -16.61 -34.78
CA ASN A 32 -5.22 -17.42 -33.61
C ASN A 32 -6.48 -16.86 -32.87
N PRO A 33 -7.63 -17.57 -32.84
CA PRO A 33 -8.89 -17.07 -32.26
C PRO A 33 -8.90 -17.01 -30.72
N VAL A 34 -7.88 -17.54 -30.04
CA VAL A 34 -7.88 -17.75 -28.59
C VAL A 34 -7.74 -16.44 -27.79
N GLN A 35 -7.37 -15.32 -28.43
CA GLN A 35 -7.20 -14.04 -27.73
C GLN A 35 -8.49 -13.21 -27.56
N ARG A 36 -9.65 -13.64 -28.08
CA ARG A 36 -10.93 -12.92 -27.91
C ARG A 36 -11.80 -13.41 -26.75
N GLY A 37 -11.48 -14.55 -26.13
CA GLY A 37 -12.28 -15.13 -25.05
C GLY A 37 -12.10 -14.49 -23.67
N ASN A 38 -10.99 -13.77 -23.43
CA ASN A 38 -10.63 -13.34 -22.06
C ASN A 38 -11.01 -11.90 -21.69
N ARG A 39 -11.69 -11.16 -22.57
CA ARG A 39 -12.12 -9.76 -22.28
C ARG A 39 -13.55 -9.62 -21.78
N LEU A 40 -14.38 -10.67 -21.86
CA LEU A 40 -15.81 -10.60 -21.51
C LEU A 40 -16.13 -11.07 -20.09
N HIS A 41 -15.18 -11.65 -19.35
CA HIS A 41 -15.35 -12.02 -17.94
C HIS A 41 -14.77 -11.01 -16.92
N LEU A 42 -14.18 -9.91 -17.38
CA LEU A 42 -13.69 -8.80 -16.54
C LEU A 42 -14.72 -7.66 -16.39
N ARG A 43 -15.99 -7.94 -16.67
CA ARG A 43 -17.12 -7.00 -16.52
C ARG A 43 -18.18 -7.48 -15.53
N GLU A 44 -17.81 -8.33 -14.56
CA GLU A 44 -18.49 -8.21 -13.26
C GLU A 44 -18.08 -6.85 -12.71
N ALA A 45 -18.98 -5.87 -12.90
CA ALA A 45 -18.86 -4.54 -12.34
C ALA A 45 -18.39 -4.70 -10.88
N SER A 46 -17.16 -4.27 -10.61
CA SER A 46 -16.60 -4.20 -9.27
C SER A 46 -17.47 -3.22 -8.50
N ARG A 47 -18.57 -3.72 -7.92
CA ARG A 47 -19.50 -2.90 -7.15
C ARG A 47 -18.69 -2.41 -5.98
N MET A 48 -18.47 -1.11 -5.94
CA MET A 48 -17.80 -0.44 -4.83
C MET A 48 -18.47 -0.90 -3.53
N THR A 49 -17.73 -1.67 -2.73
CA THR A 49 -18.25 -2.15 -1.45
C THR A 49 -18.29 -0.95 -0.53
N VAL A 50 -19.49 -0.43 -0.32
CA VAL A 50 -19.74 0.70 0.57
C VAL A 50 -19.76 0.19 2.00
N TYR A 51 -18.89 0.75 2.82
CA TYR A 51 -18.87 0.50 4.25
C TYR A 51 -20.05 1.23 4.90
N THR A 52 -20.85 0.47 5.65
CA THR A 52 -21.91 1.00 6.50
C THR A 52 -21.46 0.87 7.95
N PRO A 53 -21.11 1.99 8.62
CA PRO A 53 -20.68 1.96 10.01
C PRO A 53 -21.75 1.33 10.90
N PRO A 54 -21.39 0.39 11.80
CA PRO A 54 -22.30 -0.08 12.84
C PRO A 54 -22.85 1.06 13.70
N ARG A 55 -24.02 0.84 14.31
CA ARG A 55 -24.59 1.82 15.25
C ARG A 55 -23.58 2.12 16.38
N GLY A 56 -23.41 3.39 16.69
CA GLY A 56 -22.50 3.86 17.74
C GLY A 56 -21.06 4.09 17.31
N VAL A 57 -20.67 3.73 16.07
CA VAL A 57 -19.34 4.09 15.55
C VAL A 57 -19.33 5.59 15.18
N PRO A 58 -18.53 6.43 15.87
CA PRO A 58 -18.49 7.86 15.59
C PRO A 58 -17.87 8.15 14.22
N LEU A 59 -18.46 9.12 13.52
CA LEU A 59 -18.03 9.58 12.20
C LEU A 59 -17.47 10.99 12.30
N PHE A 60 -16.19 11.14 11.97
CA PHE A 60 -15.47 12.41 12.00
C PHE A 60 -15.16 12.84 10.56
N LEU A 61 -16.15 13.39 9.87
CA LEU A 61 -16.08 13.68 8.43
C LEU A 61 -15.34 14.98 8.10
N HIS A 62 -15.16 15.86 9.08
CA HIS A 62 -14.52 17.17 8.93
C HIS A 62 -13.41 17.35 9.96
N THR A 63 -12.36 18.08 9.59
CA THR A 63 -11.17 18.26 10.46
C THR A 63 -11.50 18.89 11.80
N HIS A 64 -12.39 19.88 11.86
CA HIS A 64 -12.73 20.55 13.12
C HIS A 64 -13.49 19.68 14.12
N GLY A 65 -14.07 18.55 13.67
CA GLY A 65 -14.72 17.60 14.56
C GLY A 65 -13.85 16.42 14.95
N MET A 66 -12.63 16.29 14.39
CA MET A 66 -11.77 15.15 14.68
C MET A 66 -11.25 15.21 16.11
N PRO A 67 -11.22 14.07 16.83
CA PRO A 67 -10.57 14.04 18.13
C PRO A 67 -9.07 14.33 17.95
N PRO A 68 -8.44 14.99 18.92
CA PRO A 68 -7.01 15.26 18.88
C PRO A 68 -6.21 13.94 18.86
N ALA A 69 -4.97 13.99 18.38
CA ALA A 69 -4.17 12.79 18.08
C ALA A 69 -3.91 11.94 19.34
N GLU A 70 -3.70 12.59 20.48
CA GLU A 70 -3.52 11.98 21.80
C GLU A 70 -4.66 11.04 22.22
N ASP A 71 -5.89 11.26 21.72
CA ASP A 71 -7.06 10.46 22.11
C ASP A 71 -7.13 9.11 21.39
N TRP A 72 -6.38 8.92 20.31
CA TRP A 72 -6.53 7.72 19.47
C TRP A 72 -5.22 7.14 18.95
N VAL A 73 -4.19 7.95 18.69
CA VAL A 73 -2.89 7.44 18.21
C VAL A 73 -2.28 6.45 19.20
N PRO A 74 -2.28 6.68 20.53
CA PRO A 74 -1.76 5.71 21.50
C PRO A 74 -2.52 4.39 21.57
N HIS A 75 -3.72 4.31 21.00
CA HIS A 75 -4.62 3.15 21.08
C HIS A 75 -4.82 2.44 19.75
N ILE A 76 -4.30 2.99 18.65
CA ILE A 76 -4.50 2.39 17.33
C ILE A 76 -3.85 1.00 17.25
N ILE A 77 -4.63 0.04 16.75
CA ILE A 77 -4.18 -1.32 16.41
C ILE A 77 -4.49 -1.70 14.96
N GLY A 78 -5.35 -0.93 14.28
CA GLY A 78 -5.64 -1.16 12.87
C GLY A 78 -6.19 0.08 12.20
N CYS A 79 -5.95 0.19 10.89
CA CYS A 79 -6.66 1.14 10.05
C CYS A 79 -6.84 0.57 8.64
N GLU A 80 -8.01 0.81 8.05
CA GLU A 80 -8.30 0.35 6.70
C GLU A 80 -9.01 1.44 5.89
N PRO A 81 -8.70 1.55 4.59
CA PRO A 81 -9.41 2.46 3.72
C PRO A 81 -10.81 1.89 3.42
N VAL A 82 -11.84 2.73 3.55
CA VAL A 82 -13.24 2.38 3.31
C VAL A 82 -13.92 3.41 2.41
N TYR A 83 -14.99 3.01 1.71
CA TYR A 83 -15.88 3.95 1.03
C TYR A 83 -17.13 4.17 1.87
N LEU A 84 -17.36 5.38 2.32
CA LEU A 84 -18.56 5.75 3.06
C LEU A 84 -19.63 6.27 2.10
N ALA A 85 -20.87 5.80 2.25
CA ALA A 85 -22.01 6.24 1.44
C ALA A 85 -22.15 7.77 1.49
N GLY A 86 -22.28 8.42 0.34
CA GLY A 86 -22.46 9.88 0.24
C GLY A 86 -21.22 10.73 0.57
N TYR A 87 -20.10 10.14 0.99
CA TYR A 87 -18.86 10.86 1.31
C TYR A 87 -17.68 10.42 0.42
N GLY A 88 -17.57 9.12 0.13
CA GLY A 88 -16.45 8.56 -0.63
C GLY A 88 -15.33 8.05 0.29
N ASN A 89 -14.09 8.43 -0.01
CA ASN A 89 -12.91 7.88 0.66
C ASN A 89 -12.79 8.30 2.13
N ALA A 90 -12.68 7.31 3.01
CA ALA A 90 -12.49 7.47 4.44
C ALA A 90 -11.53 6.39 4.97
N ALA A 91 -11.20 6.47 6.26
CA ALA A 91 -10.45 5.45 6.96
C ALA A 91 -11.26 4.99 8.18
N LEU A 92 -11.42 3.67 8.31
CA LEU A 92 -11.85 3.05 9.55
C LEU A 92 -10.62 2.83 10.42
N ILE A 93 -10.69 3.26 11.66
CA ILE A 93 -9.65 3.04 12.68
C ILE A 93 -10.21 2.06 13.70
N THR A 94 -9.37 1.11 14.09
CA THR A 94 -9.63 0.14 15.14
C THR A 94 -8.67 0.36 16.30
N LEU A 95 -9.21 0.45 17.51
CA LEU A 95 -8.47 0.69 18.75
C LEU A 95 -8.32 -0.60 19.59
N ASP A 96 -7.35 -0.60 20.49
CA ASP A 96 -7.02 -1.70 21.42
C ASP A 96 -8.18 -2.15 22.32
N ASN A 97 -9.15 -1.28 22.58
CA ASN A 97 -10.36 -1.56 23.34
C ASN A 97 -11.55 -2.01 22.45
N ALA A 98 -11.27 -2.47 21.23
CA ALA A 98 -12.26 -2.81 20.19
C ALA A 98 -13.12 -1.63 19.69
N ALA A 99 -12.91 -0.40 20.18
CA ALA A 99 -13.65 0.74 19.65
C ALA A 99 -13.23 1.02 18.20
N GLN A 100 -14.21 1.41 17.39
CA GLN A 100 -14.00 1.83 16.01
C GLN A 100 -14.31 3.31 15.86
N LYS A 101 -13.60 3.98 14.94
CA LYS A 101 -13.86 5.37 14.55
C LYS A 101 -13.70 5.50 13.04
N VAL A 102 -14.56 6.27 12.38
CA VAL A 102 -14.41 6.55 10.94
C VAL A 102 -13.97 7.99 10.76
N PHE A 103 -12.86 8.19 10.06
CA PHE A 103 -12.33 9.51 9.75
C PHE A 103 -12.54 9.81 8.27
N GLY A 104 -13.03 11.01 7.95
CA GLY A 104 -13.16 11.56 6.59
C GLY A 104 -11.82 11.89 5.92
N ARG A 105 -10.81 11.05 6.14
CA ARG A 105 -9.44 11.19 5.67
C ARG A 105 -8.95 9.82 5.23
N GLY A 106 -8.03 9.80 4.26
CA GLY A 106 -7.43 8.55 3.80
C GLY A 106 -6.40 8.00 4.78
N VAL A 107 -6.08 6.71 4.65
CA VAL A 107 -5.08 6.03 5.49
C VAL A 107 -3.70 6.69 5.45
N SER A 108 -3.31 7.33 4.34
CA SER A 108 -2.04 8.09 4.26
C SER A 108 -2.02 9.32 5.18
N TRP A 109 -3.18 9.91 5.48
CA TRP A 109 -3.28 10.97 6.49
C TRP A 109 -3.13 10.38 7.89
N ILE A 110 -3.79 9.25 8.17
CA ILE A 110 -3.66 8.52 9.44
C ILE A 110 -2.20 8.16 9.73
N GLN A 111 -1.50 7.60 8.75
CA GLN A 111 -0.07 7.28 8.86
C GLN A 111 0.78 8.51 9.22
N ARG A 112 0.52 9.65 8.57
CA ARG A 112 1.23 10.90 8.86
C ARG A 112 0.94 11.45 10.26
N GLU A 113 -0.29 11.34 10.75
CA GLU A 113 -0.61 11.74 12.12
C GLU A 113 0.11 10.86 13.14
N ILE A 114 0.18 9.53 12.92
CA ILE A 114 0.93 8.62 13.81
C ILE A 114 2.41 9.00 13.83
N HIS A 115 3.02 9.21 12.65
CA HIS A 115 4.41 9.64 12.55
C HIS A 115 4.63 10.98 13.27
N ARG A 116 3.78 11.98 13.04
CA ARG A 116 3.89 13.30 13.69
C ARG A 116 3.79 13.21 15.20
N TYR A 117 2.80 12.46 15.71
CA TYR A 117 2.58 12.27 17.14
C TYR A 117 3.80 11.65 17.82
N HIS A 118 4.47 10.71 17.15
CA HIS A 118 5.67 10.06 17.67
C HIS A 118 6.99 10.73 17.29
N GLY A 119 6.96 11.86 16.57
CA GLY A 119 8.17 12.57 16.12
C GLY A 119 9.01 11.80 15.10
N ILE A 120 8.38 10.95 14.28
CA ILE A 120 9.05 10.09 13.29
C ILE A 120 9.10 10.78 11.93
N ASP A 121 10.28 10.83 11.30
CA ASP A 121 10.42 11.26 9.91
C ASP A 121 10.07 10.13 8.94
N GLU A 122 8.88 10.23 8.34
CA GLU A 122 8.39 9.28 7.34
C GLU A 122 9.34 9.10 6.13
N THR A 123 9.98 10.17 5.69
CA THR A 123 10.90 10.14 4.54
C THR A 123 12.13 9.32 4.87
N GLU A 124 12.67 9.52 6.06
CA GLU A 124 13.82 8.76 6.53
C GLU A 124 13.48 7.27 6.68
N ILE A 125 12.34 6.94 7.30
CA ILE A 125 11.87 5.56 7.45
C ILE A 125 11.70 4.88 6.09
N ARG A 126 11.09 5.55 5.11
CA ARG A 126 10.94 5.01 3.75
C ARG A 126 12.30 4.73 3.09
N ARG A 127 13.26 5.65 3.21
CA ARG A 127 14.62 5.47 2.66
C ARG A 127 15.35 4.29 3.29
N LYS A 128 15.23 4.11 4.61
CA LYS A 128 15.82 2.97 5.32
C LYS A 128 15.14 1.66 4.96
N PHE A 129 13.82 1.64 4.87
CA PHE A 129 13.07 0.45 4.45
C PHE A 129 13.50 -0.02 3.06
N GLN A 130 13.61 0.91 2.11
CA GLN A 130 14.13 0.62 0.79
C GLN A 130 15.56 0.08 0.84
N ARG A 131 16.46 0.66 1.65
CA ARG A 131 17.84 0.19 1.77
C ARG A 131 17.94 -1.22 2.35
N TYR A 132 17.18 -1.52 3.40
CA TYR A 132 17.32 -2.79 4.12
C TYR A 132 16.50 -3.93 3.51
N VAL A 133 15.34 -3.63 2.94
CA VAL A 133 14.37 -4.63 2.46
C VAL A 133 14.26 -4.64 0.93
N ASN A 134 14.86 -3.67 0.24
CA ASN A 134 14.76 -3.48 -1.22
C ASN A 134 13.31 -3.33 -1.71
N MET A 135 12.49 -2.60 -0.93
CA MET A 135 11.07 -2.37 -1.22
C MET A 135 10.71 -0.90 -1.00
N TYR A 136 9.90 -0.33 -1.91
CA TYR A 136 9.43 1.06 -1.82
C TYR A 136 7.98 1.19 -1.34
N GLN A 137 7.18 0.14 -1.54
CA GLN A 137 5.76 0.11 -1.21
C GLN A 137 5.53 -0.62 0.11
N SER A 138 4.41 -0.29 0.76
CA SER A 138 3.97 -0.98 2.00
C SER A 138 4.97 -0.82 3.15
N VAL A 139 5.59 0.37 3.24
CA VAL A 139 6.48 0.72 4.35
C VAL A 139 5.67 0.68 5.65
N PRO A 140 6.04 -0.14 6.63
CA PRO A 140 5.33 -0.25 7.89
C PRO A 140 5.46 1.04 8.70
N VAL A 141 4.54 1.25 9.65
CA VAL A 141 4.68 2.28 10.68
C VAL A 141 5.29 1.63 11.90
N ILE A 142 6.48 2.10 12.29
CA ILE A 142 7.20 1.58 13.46
C ILE A 142 7.02 2.59 14.59
N VAL A 143 6.54 2.15 15.75
CA VAL A 143 6.37 2.98 16.94
C VAL A 143 7.15 2.34 18.09
N PRO A 144 8.46 2.66 18.23
CA PRO A 144 9.37 1.97 19.15
C PRO A 144 8.95 2.07 20.60
N ARG A 145 8.50 3.26 21.04
CA ARG A 145 8.04 3.51 22.41
C ARG A 145 6.88 2.61 22.86
N ARG A 146 6.18 1.97 21.91
CA ARG A 146 5.06 1.06 22.16
C ARG A 146 5.38 -0.39 21.77
N ASP A 147 6.62 -0.67 21.34
CA ASP A 147 6.99 -1.94 20.69
C ASP A 147 5.98 -2.36 19.61
N LEU A 148 5.52 -1.38 18.83
CA LEU A 148 4.39 -1.53 17.93
C LEU A 148 4.85 -1.41 16.48
N VAL A 149 4.48 -2.40 15.68
CA VAL A 149 4.70 -2.40 14.23
C VAL A 149 3.37 -2.52 13.53
N LEU A 150 2.92 -1.44 12.89
CA LEU A 150 1.76 -1.50 12.00
C LEU A 150 2.23 -1.91 10.60
N PHE A 151 1.99 -3.16 10.22
CA PHE A 151 2.39 -3.68 8.92
C PHE A 151 1.29 -3.47 7.88
N ALA A 152 1.72 -3.16 6.64
CA ALA A 152 0.83 -2.81 5.55
C ALA A 152 0.20 -4.05 4.89
N VAL A 153 -1.12 -4.00 4.70
CA VAL A 153 -1.92 -5.04 4.03
C VAL A 153 -2.87 -4.41 3.01
N LYS A 154 -3.18 -5.12 1.93
CA LYS A 154 -4.15 -4.65 0.93
C LYS A 154 -5.55 -5.06 1.36
N THR A 155 -6.45 -4.12 1.62
CA THR A 155 -7.81 -4.41 2.13
C THR A 155 -8.91 -4.22 1.08
N ARG A 156 -8.65 -3.44 0.01
CA ARG A 156 -9.64 -3.18 -1.04
C ARG A 156 -9.06 -3.10 -2.45
N ILE A 157 -9.93 -3.10 -3.44
CA ILE A 157 -9.59 -2.83 -4.84
C ILE A 157 -9.79 -1.33 -5.08
N PRO A 158 -8.73 -0.57 -5.44
CA PRO A 158 -8.85 0.83 -5.85
C PRO A 158 -9.88 0.99 -6.96
N GLN A 159 -10.75 2.00 -6.88
CA GLN A 159 -11.70 2.34 -7.95
C GLN A 159 -11.17 3.43 -8.87
N HIS A 160 -10.27 4.27 -8.36
CA HIS A 160 -9.70 5.40 -9.10
C HIS A 160 -8.17 5.49 -8.97
N HIS A 161 -7.55 6.32 -9.80
CA HIS A 161 -6.14 6.68 -9.63
C HIS A 161 -5.94 7.40 -8.29
N ASN A 162 -4.82 7.14 -7.61
CA ASN A 162 -4.51 7.61 -6.24
C ASN A 162 -5.46 7.13 -5.13
N ASP A 163 -6.28 6.11 -5.42
CA ASP A 163 -7.20 5.56 -4.46
C ASP A 163 -6.49 4.51 -3.60
N GLY A 164 -6.15 4.89 -2.37
CA GLY A 164 -5.38 4.04 -1.46
C GLY A 164 -6.12 2.73 -1.16
N ALA A 165 -5.45 1.59 -1.33
CA ALA A 165 -5.98 0.26 -1.00
C ALA A 165 -5.26 -0.43 0.15
N THR A 166 -4.28 0.26 0.74
CA THR A 166 -3.45 -0.25 1.82
C THR A 166 -4.04 0.19 3.15
N GLY A 167 -4.35 -0.79 4.00
CA GLY A 167 -4.54 -0.62 5.43
C GLY A 167 -3.29 -1.04 6.20
N PHE A 168 -3.34 -0.85 7.51
CA PHE A 168 -2.29 -1.25 8.43
C PHE A 168 -2.89 -1.98 9.63
N VAL A 169 -2.14 -2.91 10.19
CA VAL A 169 -2.54 -3.66 11.39
C VAL A 169 -1.32 -3.88 12.28
N ALA A 170 -1.52 -3.74 13.58
CA ALA A 170 -0.53 -3.98 14.61
C ALA A 170 -0.14 -5.45 14.65
N ASN A 171 1.16 -5.73 14.55
CA ASN A 171 1.70 -7.09 14.65
C ASN A 171 1.33 -7.76 15.98
N THR A 172 1.25 -6.99 17.07
CA THR A 172 0.90 -7.44 18.43
C THR A 172 -0.59 -7.66 18.63
N ALA A 173 -1.44 -7.13 17.76
CA ALA A 173 -2.90 -7.30 17.87
C ALA A 173 -3.42 -8.46 17.00
N VAL A 174 -2.57 -9.11 16.21
CA VAL A 174 -2.98 -10.24 15.35
C VAL A 174 -3.05 -11.52 16.18
N GLN A 175 -4.26 -12.05 16.33
CA GLN A 175 -4.51 -13.34 16.96
C GLN A 175 -4.25 -14.48 15.96
N THR A 176 -4.92 -14.44 14.80
CA THR A 176 -4.75 -15.44 13.74
C THR A 176 -4.88 -14.82 12.34
N ILE A 177 -4.34 -15.54 11.35
CA ILE A 177 -4.52 -15.22 9.93
C ILE A 177 -5.17 -16.42 9.26
N GLU A 178 -6.45 -16.27 8.93
CA GLU A 178 -7.32 -17.30 8.38
C GLU A 178 -7.32 -17.26 6.84
N PHE A 179 -7.30 -18.44 6.23
CA PHE A 179 -7.42 -18.58 4.78
C PHE A 179 -8.88 -18.42 4.35
N ILE A 180 -9.15 -17.52 3.41
CA ILE A 180 -10.45 -17.43 2.72
C ILE A 180 -10.32 -17.97 1.29
N SER A 181 -9.30 -17.54 0.55
CA SER A 181 -8.99 -18.03 -0.80
C SER A 181 -7.53 -17.76 -1.17
N HIS A 182 -7.07 -18.22 -2.34
CA HIS A 182 -5.70 -17.96 -2.81
C HIS A 182 -5.32 -16.47 -2.92
N LYS A 183 -6.29 -15.55 -2.96
CA LYS A 183 -6.05 -14.11 -3.05
C LYS A 183 -6.71 -13.32 -1.91
N LYS A 184 -7.28 -14.01 -0.91
CA LYS A 184 -7.97 -13.37 0.22
C LYS A 184 -7.70 -14.11 1.52
N SER A 185 -7.55 -13.36 2.60
CA SER A 185 -7.45 -13.91 3.95
C SER A 185 -8.13 -12.97 4.93
N ARG A 186 -8.31 -13.43 6.15
CA ARG A 186 -8.86 -12.66 7.26
C ARG A 186 -7.86 -12.60 8.39
N ILE A 187 -7.64 -11.41 8.90
CA ILE A 187 -6.82 -11.17 10.09
C ILE A 187 -7.79 -11.06 11.26
N GLN A 188 -7.75 -12.01 12.18
CA GLN A 188 -8.46 -11.92 13.45
C GLN A 188 -7.61 -11.14 14.44
N LEU A 189 -8.22 -10.16 15.09
CA LEU A 189 -7.56 -9.35 16.11
C LEU A 189 -7.85 -9.93 17.51
N GLU A 190 -6.92 -9.71 18.45
CA GLU A 190 -7.10 -10.09 19.87
C GLU A 190 -8.36 -9.46 20.50
N THR A 191 -8.85 -8.36 19.94
CA THR A 191 -10.09 -7.68 20.35
C THR A 191 -11.36 -8.40 19.87
N GLY A 192 -11.23 -9.50 19.12
CA GLY A 192 -12.34 -10.25 18.51
C GLY A 192 -12.87 -9.65 17.20
N GLN A 193 -12.32 -8.51 16.77
CA GLN A 193 -12.62 -7.92 15.46
C GLN A 193 -11.81 -8.58 14.36
N HIS A 194 -12.23 -8.40 13.10
CA HIS A 194 -11.50 -8.93 11.97
C HIS A 194 -11.32 -7.90 10.85
N MET A 195 -10.26 -8.10 10.07
CA MET A 195 -9.94 -7.33 8.87
C MET A 195 -9.80 -8.29 7.68
N ASP A 196 -10.65 -8.12 6.67
CA ASP A 196 -10.56 -8.86 5.42
C ASP A 196 -9.51 -8.21 4.51
N VAL A 197 -8.59 -9.03 4.00
CA VAL A 197 -7.48 -8.56 3.17
C VAL A 197 -7.45 -9.29 1.83
N LEU A 198 -7.14 -8.54 0.77
CA LEU A 198 -6.98 -9.01 -0.61
C LEU A 198 -5.56 -9.55 -0.86
N MET A 199 -5.12 -10.43 0.03
CA MET A 199 -3.82 -11.08 0.01
C MET A 199 -4.00 -12.53 0.48
N SER A 200 -3.17 -13.46 0.00
CA SER A 200 -3.11 -14.80 0.58
C SER A 200 -2.59 -14.74 2.02
N ALA A 201 -2.96 -15.72 2.84
CA ALA A 201 -2.50 -15.79 4.24
C ALA A 201 -0.95 -15.76 4.33
N ASP A 202 -0.26 -16.45 3.41
CA ASP A 202 1.21 -16.45 3.39
C ASP A 202 1.80 -15.10 3.01
N ALA A 203 1.16 -14.37 2.10
CA ALA A 203 1.59 -13.03 1.75
C ALA A 203 1.41 -12.08 2.95
N VAL A 204 0.33 -12.21 3.72
CA VAL A 204 0.12 -11.44 4.96
C VAL A 204 1.19 -11.76 5.99
N ARG A 205 1.45 -13.05 6.26
CA ARG A 205 2.50 -13.48 7.19
C ARG A 205 3.86 -12.94 6.77
N LYS A 206 4.19 -13.02 5.48
CA LYS A 206 5.43 -12.44 4.94
C LYS A 206 5.51 -10.93 5.18
N ARG A 207 4.41 -10.18 4.98
CA ARG A 207 4.39 -8.73 5.27
C ARG A 207 4.62 -8.44 6.75
N LYS A 208 4.00 -9.20 7.65
CA LYS A 208 4.22 -9.09 9.10
C LYS A 208 5.68 -9.35 9.46
N SER A 209 6.25 -10.48 9.05
CA SER A 209 7.65 -10.83 9.35
C SER A 209 8.65 -9.85 8.72
N THR A 210 8.40 -9.35 7.52
CA THR A 210 9.23 -8.31 6.90
C THR A 210 9.20 -7.00 7.69
N ALA A 211 8.04 -6.61 8.21
CA ALA A 211 7.91 -5.41 9.01
C ALA A 211 8.61 -5.56 10.38
N GLU A 212 8.48 -6.72 11.02
CA GLU A 212 9.17 -7.06 12.28
C GLU A 212 10.69 -7.08 12.10
N LEU A 213 11.18 -7.70 11.02
CA LEU A 213 12.61 -7.69 10.68
C LEU A 213 13.12 -6.26 10.46
N PHE A 214 12.34 -5.41 9.79
CA PHE A 214 12.70 -4.02 9.60
C PHE A 214 12.77 -3.26 10.93
N ALA A 215 11.78 -3.44 11.81
CA ALA A 215 11.80 -2.87 13.15
C ALA A 215 13.05 -3.31 13.92
N PHE A 216 13.39 -4.60 13.89
CA PHE A 216 14.60 -5.13 14.51
C PHE A 216 15.88 -4.47 13.97
N MET A 217 16.00 -4.29 12.66
CA MET A 217 17.17 -3.64 12.05
C MET A 217 17.31 -2.17 12.48
N LEU A 218 16.20 -1.46 12.66
CA LEU A 218 16.22 -0.07 13.11
C LEU A 218 16.71 0.06 14.55
N HIS A 219 16.26 -0.83 15.44
CA HIS A 219 16.73 -0.88 16.83
C HIS A 219 18.22 -1.25 16.90
N ARG A 220 18.65 -2.26 16.14
CA ARG A 220 20.05 -2.70 16.11
C ARG A 220 20.99 -1.56 15.69
N ASP A 221 20.56 -0.73 14.75
CA ASP A 221 21.37 0.36 14.20
C ASP A 221 21.23 1.66 15.05
N GLY A 222 20.54 1.62 16.20
CA GLY A 222 20.39 2.76 17.12
C GLY A 222 19.57 3.93 16.56
N ILE A 223 18.75 3.66 15.55
CA ILE A 223 17.93 4.67 14.87
C ILE A 223 16.64 4.92 15.66
N MET A 224 16.19 3.91 16.40
CA MET A 224 14.95 3.89 17.16
C MET A 224 15.09 3.07 18.44
#